data_AF-A0A950RP16-F1
#
_entry.id   AF-A0A950RP16-F1
#
_cell.length_a   1.000
_cell.length_b   1.000
_cell.length_c   1.000
_cell.angle_alpha   90.00
_cell.angle_beta   90.00
_cell.angle_gamma   90.00
#
_symmetry.space_group_name_H-M   'P 1'
#
loop_
_entity.id
_entity.type
_entity.pdbx_description
1 polymer ?
#
loop_
_entity_poly.entity_id
_entity_poly.type
_entity_poly.pdbx_seq_one_letter_code
_entity_poly.pdbx_strand_id
1 'polypeptide(L)' 'MAGNYTAIVQQDGDGWIGWIEEVPGVNSQGQTREELLENLRDGLEEALEMNRSEARAAATGAFEEVSIPG' A
#
# COMPACT_ATOMS: atom_id res chain seq x y z
N MET A 1 -4.61 7.25 -7.42
CA MET A 1 -5.07 6.04 -6.70
C MET A 1 -6.46 5.71 -7.22
N ALA A 2 -6.58 4.89 -8.27
CA ALA A 2 -7.88 4.52 -8.83
C ALA A 2 -8.21 3.09 -8.39
N GLY A 3 -8.56 2.98 -7.12
CA GLY A 3 -8.92 1.74 -6.44
C GLY A 3 -9.11 2.07 -4.96
N ASN A 4 -10.23 1.67 -4.37
CA ASN A 4 -10.34 1.65 -2.92
C ASN A 4 -9.42 0.53 -2.42
N TYR A 5 -8.57 0.83 -1.43
CA TYR A 5 -7.78 -0.15 -0.71
C TYR A 5 -8.43 -0.42 0.66
N THR A 6 -8.33 -1.65 1.12
CA THR A 6 -8.94 -2.12 2.35
C THR A 6 -7.86 -2.29 3.41
N ALA A 7 -7.95 -1.50 4.48
CA ALA A 7 -7.09 -1.67 5.64
C ALA A 7 -7.75 -2.66 6.62
N ILE A 8 -7.06 -3.75 6.93
CA ILE A 8 -7.37 -4.59 8.09
C ILE A 8 -6.72 -3.94 9.30
N VAL A 9 -7.53 -3.56 10.29
CA VAL A 9 -7.10 -2.82 11.48
C VAL A 9 -7.44 -3.62 12.71
N GLN A 10 -6.44 -3.85 13.57
CA GLN A 10 -6.57 -4.62 14.80
C GLN A 10 -5.99 -3.84 15.98
N GLN A 11 -6.71 -3.85 17.09
CA GLN A 11 -6.17 -3.37 18.37
C GLN A 11 -5.28 -4.46 18.97
N ASP A 12 -4.05 -4.09 19.36
CA ASP A 12 -3.06 -4.98 19.96
C ASP A 12 -2.49 -4.33 21.23
N GLY A 13 -2.90 -4.84 22.39
CA GLY A 13 -2.63 -4.21 23.69
C GLY A 13 -3.13 -2.76 23.74
N ASP A 14 -2.22 -1.85 24.09
CA ASP A 14 -2.50 -0.41 24.15
C ASP A 14 -2.36 0.29 22.78
N GLY A 15 -1.94 -0.44 21.73
CA GLY A 15 -1.69 0.09 20.39
C GLY A 15 -2.55 -0.54 19.31
N TRP A 16 -2.17 -0.28 18.06
CA TRP A 16 -2.85 -0.74 16.86
C TRP A 16 -1.86 -1.30 15.86
N ILE A 17 -2.24 -2.37 15.18
CA ILE A 17 -1.53 -2.97 14.06
C ILE A 17 -2.47 -3.11 12.87
N GLY A 18 -1.93 -3.09 11.66
CA GLY A 18 -2.76 -3.22 10.47
C GLY A 18 -2.00 -3.56 9.19
N TRP A 19 -2.78 -3.87 8.17
CA TRP A 19 -2.32 -4.33 6.85
C TRP A 19 -3.19 -3.75 5.75
N ILE A 20 -2.64 -3.54 4.56
CA ILE A 20 -3.43 -3.33 3.35
C ILE A 20 -3.70 -4.67 2.68
N GLU A 21 -4.97 -5.09 2.62
CA GLU A 21 -5.40 -6.41 2.15
C GLU A 21 -4.92 -6.69 0.72
N GLU A 22 -4.97 -5.70 -0.16
CA GLU A 22 -4.64 -5.84 -1.57
C GLU A 22 -3.12 -5.77 -1.87
N VAL A 23 -2.30 -5.32 -0.91
CA VAL A 23 -0.86 -5.10 -1.11
C VAL A 23 -0.04 -5.86 -0.06
N PRO A 24 0.36 -7.11 -0.35
CA PRO A 24 1.20 -7.89 0.55
C PRO A 24 2.46 -7.15 0.96
N GLY A 25 2.80 -7.20 2.25
CA GLY A 25 3.96 -6.52 2.81
C GLY A 25 3.71 -5.09 3.27
N VAL A 26 2.60 -4.45 2.87
CA VAL A 26 2.21 -3.15 3.45
C VAL A 26 1.50 -3.40 4.77
N ASN A 27 2.25 -3.22 5.85
CA ASN A 27 1.77 -3.34 7.22
C ASN A 27 2.44 -2.27 8.08
N SER A 28 1.77 -1.88 9.15
CA SER A 28 2.32 -0.90 10.10
C SER A 28 1.66 -1.04 11.47
N GLN A 29 2.13 -0.20 12.39
CA GLN A 29 1.61 -0.05 13.74
C GLN A 29 1.42 1.43 14.09
N GLY A 30 0.60 1.72 15.09
CA GLY A 30 0.42 3.07 15.63
C GLY A 30 -0.07 3.02 17.07
N GLN A 31 0.25 4.04 17.87
CA GLN A 31 -0.26 4.17 19.23
C GLN A 31 -1.75 4.53 19.23
N THR A 32 -2.21 5.22 18.18
CA THR A 32 -3.62 5.50 17.92
C THR A 32 -4.08 4.88 16.61
N ARG A 33 -5.40 4.74 16.45
CA ARG A 33 -5.98 4.22 15.20
C ARG A 33 -5.68 5.17 14.04
N GLU A 34 -5.71 6.48 14.29
CA GLU A 34 -5.40 7.51 13.32
C GLU A 34 -3.95 7.43 12.84
N GLU A 35 -3.00 7.30 13.77
CA GLU A 35 -1.57 7.13 13.45
C GLU A 35 -1.33 5.86 12.63
N LEU A 36 -1.95 4.73 12.99
CA LEU A 36 -1.86 3.52 12.17
C LEU A 36 -2.35 3.77 10.74
N LEU A 37 -3.48 4.46 10.56
CA LEU A 37 -4.04 4.74 9.25
C LEU A 37 -3.17 5.69 8.42
N GLU A 38 -2.51 6.66 9.05
CA GLU A 38 -1.52 7.53 8.41
C GLU A 38 -0.32 6.70 7.96
N ASN A 39 0.27 5.90 8.85
CA ASN A 39 1.41 5.05 8.53
C ASN A 39 1.11 4.03 7.42
N LEU A 40 -0.11 3.47 7.40
CA LEU A 40 -0.54 2.56 6.33
C LEU A 40 -0.70 3.26 4.98
N ARG A 41 -1.13 4.52 4.96
CA ARG A 41 -1.24 5.31 3.72
C ARG A 41 0.13 5.62 3.15
N ASP A 42 1.07 6.03 3.99
CA ASP A 42 2.44 6.33 3.59
C ASP A 42 3.11 5.06 3.05
N GLY A 43 3.03 3.94 3.78
CA GLY A 43 3.56 2.66 3.33
C GLY A 43 2.91 2.13 2.04
N LEU A 44 1.61 2.39 1.84
CA LEU A 44 0.92 2.05 0.60
C LEU A 44 1.42 2.89 -0.58
N GLU A 45 1.61 4.20 -0.39
CA GLU A 45 2.12 5.09 -1.43
C GLU A 45 3.54 4.66 -1.87
N GLU A 46 4.41 4.39 -0.91
CA GLU A 46 5.77 3.92 -1.15
C GLU A 46 5.79 2.59 -1.89
N ALA A 47 5.02 1.59 -1.43
CA ALA A 47 4.97 0.27 -2.07
C ALA A 47 4.45 0.35 -3.50
N LEU A 48 3.41 1.16 -3.76
CA LEU A 48 2.87 1.33 -5.10
C LEU A 48 3.86 2.04 -6.03
N GLU A 49 4.63 3.01 -5.53
CA GLU A 49 5.67 3.66 -6.33
C GLU A 49 6.83 2.72 -6.64
N MET A 50 7.27 1.94 -5.65
CA MET A 50 8.30 0.92 -5.85
C MET A 50 7.86 -0.10 -6.91
N ASN A 51 6.65 -0.65 -6.79
CA ASN A 51 6.11 -1.60 -7.76
C ASN A 51 6.03 -1.01 -9.19
N ARG A 52 5.60 0.25 -9.33
CA ARG A 52 5.60 0.94 -10.62
C ARG A 52 7.00 1.09 -11.19
N SER A 53 7.96 1.51 -10.36
CA SER A 53 9.35 1.69 -10.75
C SER A 53 9.98 0.37 -11.21
N GLU A 54 9.79 -0.71 -10.45
CA GLU A 54 10.29 -2.05 -10.79
C GLU A 54 9.67 -2.58 -12.08
N ALA A 55 8.35 -2.40 -12.29
CA ALA A 55 7.68 -2.82 -13.52
C ALA A 55 8.23 -2.10 -14.75
N ARG A 56 8.47 -0.79 -14.65
CA ARG A 56 9.08 0.02 -15.72
C ARG A 56 10.53 -0.42 -15.99
N ALA A 57 11.29 -0.70 -14.93
CA ALA A 57 12.68 -1.16 -15.05
C ALA A 57 12.79 -2.57 -15.66
N ALA A 58 11.78 -3.43 -15.44
CA ALA A 58 11.71 -4.77 -16.01
C ALA A 58 11.31 -4.78 -17.50
N ALA A 59 10.60 -3.76 -17.97
CA ALA A 59 10.23 -3.63 -19.37
C ALA A 59 11.49 -3.39 -20.24
N THR A 60 11.56 -4.04 -21.40
CA THR A 60 12.63 -3.84 -22.37
C THR A 60 12.05 -3.31 -23.69
N GLY A 61 12.76 -2.36 -24.32
CA GLY A 61 12.30 -1.72 -25.55
C GLY A 61 11.22 -0.66 -25.32
N ALA A 62 10.45 -0.35 -26.36
CA ALA A 62 9.33 0.59 -26.28
C ALA A 62 8.13 -0.07 -25.62
N PHE A 63 7.49 0.64 -24.68
CA PHE A 63 6.30 0.18 -23.98
C PHE A 63 5.26 1.30 -23.83
N GLU A 64 4.03 0.93 -23.52
CA GLU A 64 2.93 1.83 -23.17
C GLU A 64 2.38 1.49 -21.78
N GLU A 65 1.89 2.49 -21.06
CA GLU A 65 1.19 2.30 -19.79
C GLU A 65 -0.32 2.45 -20.03
N VAL A 66 -1.09 1.40 -19.78
CA VAL A 66 -2.55 1.37 -19.98
C VAL A 66 -3.22 1.00 -18.66
N SER A 67 -4.21 1.78 -18.23
CA SER A 67 -5.01 1.46 -17.05
C SER A 67 -6.00 0.35 -17.33
N ILE A 68 -5.99 -0.70 -16.51
CA ILE A 68 -6.98 -1.77 -16.54
C ILE A 68 -8.02 -1.50 -15.44
N PRO A 69 -9.31 -1.32 -15.78
CA PRO A 69 -10.36 -1.21 -14.77
C PRO A 69 -10.55 -2.55 -14.05
N GLY A 70 -10.76 -2.47 -12.73
CA GLY A 70 -11.10 -3.62 -11.88
C GLY A 70 -12.57 -4.02 -11.98
#